data_AF-A0A2J6Q4W1-F1
#
_entry.id   AF-A0A2J6Q4W1-F1
#
_cell.length_a   1.000
_cell.length_b   1.000
_cell.length_c   1.000
_cell.angle_alpha   90.00
_cell.angle_beta   90.00
_cell.angle_gamma   90.00
#
_symmetry.space_group_name_H-M   'P 1'
#
loop_
_entity.id
_entity.type
_entity.pdbx_description
1 polymer ?
#
loop_
_entity_poly.entity_id
_entity_poly.type
_entity_poly.pdbx_seq_one_letter_code
_entity_poly.pdbx_strand_id
1 'polypeptide(L)'
;MLSSAISCDNSSLPTTRLRFLIDPIERELTIQQSDFRLLIQHLLILETRFQLKIVNSSDVTWSVPFPIDFSLWSSINMLSVCVLAKSITKAVKGLFRRVSPANITGNDRHVKDVGRNWSAFSDDVLACLNADAGVVVYVKDLVDALLSSSPRNIHSATAIGSALKRWGFQAREPWASWDIINPDGNFAGCVELMLLGNCIPYLNRITMEAHKIHGLLTMKAELLAMKAENDQMLYYLLPILARILEEENIKSVHLEKGKRQKTSQGIMEVEEKSVYSEEQ
;
A
#
# COMPACT_ATOMS: atom_id res chain seq x y z
N MET A 1 -0.06 28.91 -3.07
CA MET A 1 0.86 27.86 -2.56
C MET A 1 2.34 28.23 -2.72
N LEU A 2 2.81 28.71 -3.89
CA LEU A 2 4.16 29.32 -3.99
C LEU A 2 4.27 30.65 -3.22
N SER A 3 3.22 31.47 -3.24
CA SER A 3 3.22 32.76 -2.51
C SER A 3 3.35 32.60 -0.99
N SER A 4 2.83 31.50 -0.41
CA SER A 4 2.94 31.22 1.03
C SER A 4 4.35 30.78 1.44
N ALA A 5 5.10 30.07 0.58
CA ALA A 5 6.52 29.75 0.83
C ALA A 5 7.42 31.00 0.72
N ILE A 6 7.02 31.97 -0.11
CA ILE A 6 7.72 33.25 -0.28
C ILE A 6 7.36 34.22 0.88
N SER A 7 6.14 34.14 1.42
CA SER A 7 5.56 35.09 2.39
C SER A 7 6.07 35.00 3.84
N CYS A 8 6.82 33.97 4.25
CA CYS A 8 7.13 33.73 5.67
C CYS A 8 8.42 34.38 6.21
N ASP A 9 9.19 35.15 5.44
CA ASP A 9 10.39 35.83 5.95
C ASP A 9 10.81 36.98 5.00
N ASN A 10 11.03 38.17 5.55
CA ASN A 10 11.31 39.41 4.81
C ASN A 10 12.80 39.60 4.47
N SER A 11 13.66 38.57 4.61
CA SER A 11 15.12 38.75 4.59
C SER A 11 15.96 37.84 3.68
N SER A 12 15.39 36.96 2.84
CA SER A 12 16.18 36.07 1.97
C SER A 12 15.70 36.02 0.51
N LEU A 13 16.65 36.15 -0.43
CA LEU A 13 16.41 36.03 -1.88
C LEU A 13 15.62 34.74 -2.20
N PRO A 14 14.54 34.82 -3.00
CA PRO A 14 13.74 33.65 -3.40
C PRO A 14 14.56 32.49 -3.95
N THR A 15 15.69 32.80 -4.60
CA THR A 15 16.64 31.86 -5.17
C THR A 15 17.20 30.88 -4.13
N THR A 16 17.52 31.34 -2.91
CA THR A 16 18.06 30.47 -1.85
C THR A 16 17.01 29.48 -1.34
N ARG A 17 15.73 29.88 -1.32
CA ARG A 17 14.63 29.03 -0.87
C ARG A 17 14.23 27.96 -1.87
N LEU A 18 14.51 28.16 -3.15
CA LEU A 18 14.21 27.20 -4.21
C LEU A 18 15.38 26.26 -4.52
N ARG A 19 16.55 26.45 -3.90
CA ARG A 19 17.73 25.59 -4.13
C ARG A 19 17.44 24.12 -3.90
N PHE A 20 16.63 23.76 -2.91
CA PHE A 20 16.29 22.35 -2.70
C PHE A 20 15.53 21.70 -3.89
N LEU A 21 14.90 22.50 -4.76
CA LEU A 21 14.28 22.06 -6.02
C LEU A 21 15.22 22.19 -7.23
N ILE A 22 16.06 23.23 -7.24
CA ILE A 22 16.94 23.55 -8.38
C ILE A 22 18.23 22.71 -8.33
N ASP A 23 18.87 22.60 -7.16
CA ASP A 23 20.13 21.87 -6.97
C ASP A 23 20.06 20.42 -7.48
N PRO A 24 18.96 19.65 -7.30
CA PRO A 24 18.84 18.31 -7.87
C PRO A 24 18.83 18.31 -9.40
N ILE A 25 18.16 19.27 -10.02
CA ILE A 25 18.09 19.39 -11.49
C ILE A 25 19.47 19.77 -12.06
N GLU A 26 20.13 20.76 -11.45
CA GLU A 26 21.49 21.16 -11.83
C GLU A 26 22.48 20.00 -11.70
N ARG A 27 22.34 19.21 -10.62
CA ARG A 27 23.16 18.01 -10.40
C ARG A 27 22.96 16.98 -11.50
N GLU A 28 21.71 16.66 -11.87
CA GLU A 28 21.44 15.71 -12.95
C GLU A 28 21.98 16.19 -14.30
N LEU A 29 21.80 17.47 -14.64
CA LEU A 29 22.36 18.07 -15.85
C LEU A 29 23.90 18.02 -15.90
N THR A 30 24.55 18.02 -14.74
CA THR A 30 26.02 17.95 -14.66
C THR A 30 26.52 16.51 -14.76
N ILE A 31 25.83 15.56 -14.15
CA ILE A 31 26.27 14.15 -14.09
C ILE A 31 25.96 13.40 -15.39
N GLN A 32 24.80 13.64 -16.00
CA GLN A 32 24.27 12.80 -17.09
C GLN A 32 24.51 13.38 -18.49
N GLN A 33 25.57 14.16 -18.70
CA GLN A 33 25.81 14.89 -19.96
C GLN A 33 25.90 14.00 -21.20
N SER A 34 26.23 12.71 -21.04
CA SER A 34 26.39 11.76 -22.14
C SER A 34 25.19 10.84 -22.38
N ASP A 35 24.26 10.72 -21.43
CA ASP A 35 23.06 9.86 -21.56
C ASP A 35 21.78 10.68 -21.37
N PHE A 36 21.34 11.29 -22.47
CA PHE A 36 20.15 12.12 -22.49
C PHE A 36 18.88 11.36 -22.10
N ARG A 37 18.79 10.05 -22.40
CA ARG A 37 17.62 9.24 -22.03
C ARG A 37 17.55 9.11 -20.51
N LEU A 38 18.67 8.76 -19.87
CA LEU A 38 18.74 8.61 -18.43
C LEU A 38 18.45 9.94 -17.71
N LEU A 39 18.99 11.05 -18.24
CA LEU A 39 18.67 12.40 -17.75
C LEU A 39 17.15 12.67 -17.78
N ILE A 40 16.49 12.45 -18.92
CA ILE A 40 15.04 12.68 -19.04
C ILE A 40 14.26 11.81 -18.05
N GLN A 41 14.63 10.53 -17.89
CA GLN A 41 13.99 9.64 -16.92
C GLN A 41 14.15 10.14 -15.49
N HIS A 42 15.34 10.61 -15.10
CA HIS A 42 15.56 11.21 -13.78
C HIS A 42 14.73 12.48 -13.58
N LEU A 43 14.63 13.35 -14.59
CA LEU A 43 13.80 14.55 -14.53
C LEU A 43 12.31 14.22 -14.38
N LEU A 44 11.80 13.19 -15.08
CA LEU A 44 10.41 12.72 -14.94
C LEU A 44 10.12 12.13 -13.54
N ILE A 45 11.10 11.46 -12.94
CA ILE A 45 11.01 10.99 -11.54
C ILE A 45 10.89 12.19 -10.59
N LEU A 46 11.76 13.19 -10.75
CA LEU A 46 11.72 14.41 -9.93
C LEU A 46 10.41 15.17 -10.13
N GLU A 47 9.92 15.31 -11.37
CA GLU A 47 8.63 15.93 -11.67
C GLU A 47 7.50 15.21 -10.94
N THR A 48 7.42 13.87 -11.05
CA THR A 48 6.37 13.10 -10.37
C THR A 48 6.42 13.33 -8.86
N ARG A 49 7.61 13.28 -8.24
CA ARG A 49 7.78 13.53 -6.80
C ARG A 49 7.38 14.96 -6.41
N PHE A 50 7.68 15.94 -7.23
CA PHE A 50 7.27 17.34 -7.04
C PHE A 50 5.76 17.47 -7.06
N GLN A 51 5.10 16.88 -8.05
CA GLN A 51 3.64 16.87 -8.14
C GLN A 51 3.01 16.25 -6.89
N LEU A 52 3.54 15.12 -6.42
CA LEU A 52 2.99 14.41 -5.27
C LEU A 52 3.22 15.12 -3.92
N LYS A 53 4.40 15.70 -3.70
CA LYS A 53 4.78 16.25 -2.38
C LYS A 53 4.51 17.75 -2.22
N ILE A 54 4.54 18.50 -3.32
CA ILE A 54 4.45 19.96 -3.27
C ILE A 54 3.15 20.46 -3.89
N VAL A 55 2.76 19.96 -5.06
CA VAL A 55 1.59 20.48 -5.78
C VAL A 55 0.30 19.91 -5.23
N ASN A 56 0.23 18.58 -5.09
CA ASN A 56 -0.99 17.86 -4.72
C ASN A 56 -1.10 17.59 -3.22
N SER A 57 -0.13 18.01 -2.42
CA SER A 57 -0.21 17.87 -0.96
C SER A 57 -1.03 19.03 -0.37
N SER A 58 -2.07 18.69 0.38
CA SER A 58 -2.80 19.67 1.20
C SER A 58 -1.99 20.15 2.41
N ASP A 59 -0.94 19.41 2.78
CA ASP A 59 -0.07 19.70 3.92
C ASP A 59 1.39 19.61 3.46
N VAL A 60 1.88 20.70 2.84
CA VAL A 60 3.27 20.76 2.35
C VAL A 60 4.20 20.98 3.53
N THR A 61 4.88 19.92 3.96
CA THR A 61 5.94 20.01 4.97
C THR A 61 7.24 20.50 4.34
N TRP A 62 7.39 21.82 4.21
CA TRP A 62 8.59 22.48 3.66
C TRP A 62 9.89 22.18 4.42
N SER A 63 9.80 21.66 5.65
CA SER A 63 10.94 21.24 6.45
C SER A 63 11.54 19.89 6.05
N VAL A 64 10.84 19.10 5.24
CA VAL A 64 11.33 17.79 4.79
C VAL A 64 12.12 17.97 3.48
N PRO A 65 13.36 17.44 3.38
CA PRO A 65 14.13 17.50 2.15
C PRO A 65 13.39 16.87 0.97
N PHE A 66 13.54 17.46 -0.21
CA PHE A 66 12.98 16.90 -1.44
C PHE A 66 13.64 15.56 -1.77
N PRO A 67 12.86 14.51 -2.10
CA PRO A 67 13.40 13.17 -2.31
C PRO A 67 14.17 13.08 -3.63
N ILE A 68 15.50 13.11 -3.53
CA ILE A 68 16.44 13.02 -4.66
C ILE A 68 17.13 11.65 -4.77
N ASP A 69 16.65 10.65 -4.02
CA ASP A 69 17.21 9.31 -4.07
C ASP A 69 16.69 8.56 -5.30
N PHE A 70 17.58 8.15 -6.20
CA PHE A 70 17.26 7.35 -7.38
C PHE A 70 17.55 5.85 -7.18
N SER A 71 17.80 5.41 -5.94
CA SER A 71 18.19 4.03 -5.62
C SER A 71 17.23 2.96 -6.18
N LEU A 72 15.91 3.19 -6.12
CA LEU A 72 14.93 2.27 -6.70
C LEU A 72 15.07 2.19 -8.22
N TRP A 73 15.17 3.33 -8.90
CA TRP A 73 15.36 3.40 -10.35
C TRP A 73 16.63 2.66 -10.77
N SER A 74 17.76 2.94 -10.12
CA SER A 74 19.02 2.23 -10.36
C SER A 74 18.88 0.73 -10.10
N SER A 75 18.17 0.35 -9.04
CA SER A 75 17.96 -1.06 -8.70
C SER A 75 17.12 -1.80 -9.75
N ILE A 76 16.08 -1.19 -10.29
CA ILE A 76 15.25 -1.76 -11.36
C ILE A 76 16.11 -2.02 -12.62
N ASN A 77 17.01 -1.10 -12.94
CA ASN A 77 17.86 -1.20 -14.13
C ASN A 77 19.06 -2.14 -13.95
N MET A 78 19.52 -2.39 -12.72
CA MET A 78 20.76 -3.14 -12.45
C MET A 78 20.54 -4.53 -11.82
N LEU A 79 19.45 -4.73 -11.07
CA LEU A 79 19.22 -5.94 -10.30
C LEU A 79 18.17 -6.83 -10.95
N SER A 80 18.35 -8.15 -10.81
CA SER A 80 17.24 -9.06 -11.07
C SER A 80 16.09 -8.80 -10.09
N VAL A 81 14.87 -9.03 -10.56
CA VAL A 81 13.63 -8.90 -9.80
C VAL A 81 13.71 -9.63 -8.45
N CYS A 82 14.24 -10.86 -8.44
CA CYS A 82 14.40 -11.67 -7.24
C CYS A 82 15.36 -11.04 -6.21
N VAL A 83 16.46 -10.42 -6.66
CA VAL A 83 17.42 -9.77 -5.77
C VAL A 83 16.80 -8.51 -5.16
N LEU A 84 16.11 -7.70 -5.97
CA LEU A 84 15.42 -6.52 -5.47
C LEU A 84 14.29 -6.89 -4.49
N ALA A 85 13.47 -7.91 -4.80
CA ALA A 85 12.43 -8.41 -3.91
C ALA A 85 12.98 -8.84 -2.54
N LYS A 86 14.12 -9.56 -2.53
CA LYS A 86 14.81 -9.95 -1.28
C LYS A 86 15.32 -8.74 -0.50
N SER A 87 15.90 -7.76 -1.18
CA SER A 87 16.40 -6.53 -0.57
C SER A 87 15.27 -5.73 0.11
N ILE A 88 14.16 -5.50 -0.62
CA ILE A 88 12.97 -4.82 -0.11
C ILE A 88 12.39 -5.58 1.10
N THR A 89 12.24 -6.90 0.97
CA THR A 89 11.72 -7.76 2.05
C THR A 89 12.59 -7.69 3.30
N LYS A 90 13.92 -7.69 3.16
CA LYS A 90 14.85 -7.54 4.28
C LYS A 90 14.70 -6.18 4.96
N ALA A 91 14.61 -5.09 4.19
CA ALA A 91 14.45 -3.74 4.71
C ALA A 91 13.14 -3.59 5.51
N VAL A 92 12.01 -4.01 4.91
CA VAL A 92 10.69 -3.92 5.55
C VAL A 92 10.59 -4.82 6.77
N LYS A 93 11.16 -6.03 6.74
CA LYS A 93 11.23 -6.91 7.91
C LYS A 93 11.95 -6.25 9.09
N GLY A 94 12.97 -5.43 8.81
CA GLY A 94 13.66 -4.63 9.83
C GLY A 94 12.76 -3.61 10.52
N LEU A 95 11.83 -2.99 9.77
CA LEU A 95 10.84 -2.06 10.31
C LEU A 95 9.78 -2.78 11.16
N PHE A 96 9.23 -3.89 10.66
CA PHE A 96 8.20 -4.66 11.37
C PHE A 96 8.68 -5.26 12.69
N ARG A 97 9.97 -5.57 12.83
CA ARG A 97 10.56 -6.03 14.11
C ARG A 97 10.40 -5.03 15.26
N ARG A 98 10.14 -3.76 14.96
CA ARG A 98 9.95 -2.68 15.95
C ARG A 98 8.47 -2.48 16.33
N VAL A 99 7.55 -3.14 15.63
CA VAL A 99 6.11 -3.05 15.88
C VAL A 99 5.71 -4.21 16.79
N SER A 100 5.20 -3.87 17.98
CA SER A 100 4.55 -4.81 18.89
C SER A 100 3.03 -4.75 18.72
N PRO A 101 2.27 -5.77 19.17
CA PRO A 101 0.81 -5.75 19.15
C PRO A 101 0.20 -4.52 19.83
N ALA A 102 0.79 -4.05 20.93
CA ALA A 102 0.31 -2.87 21.65
C ALA A 102 0.43 -1.56 20.85
N ASN A 103 1.33 -1.52 19.86
CA ASN A 103 1.51 -0.34 19.01
C ASN A 103 0.39 -0.21 17.97
N ILE A 104 -0.29 -1.31 17.60
CA ILE A 104 -1.24 -1.36 16.47
C ILE A 104 -2.51 -0.54 16.75
N THR A 105 -3.01 -0.57 17.98
CA THR A 105 -4.21 0.18 18.41
C THR A 105 -3.86 1.57 18.96
N GLY A 106 -2.57 1.87 19.13
CA GLY A 106 -2.08 3.14 19.64
C GLY A 106 -1.65 4.10 18.52
N ASN A 107 -1.51 5.38 18.87
CA ASN A 107 -0.96 6.40 17.97
C ASN A 107 0.59 6.31 17.88
N ASP A 108 1.11 5.11 17.61
CA ASP A 108 2.52 4.77 17.79
C ASP A 108 3.40 5.19 16.60
N ARG A 109 4.62 5.65 16.91
CA ARG A 109 5.59 6.09 15.89
C ARG A 109 6.05 4.97 14.97
N HIS A 110 6.21 3.74 15.46
CA HIS A 110 6.72 2.62 14.68
C HIS A 110 5.70 2.15 13.64
N VAL A 111 4.40 2.15 13.99
CA VAL A 111 3.31 1.90 13.03
C VAL A 111 3.27 2.99 11.97
N LYS A 112 3.41 4.26 12.36
CA LYS A 112 3.50 5.38 11.41
C LYS A 112 4.70 5.26 10.48
N ASP A 113 5.86 4.83 10.98
CA ASP A 113 7.05 4.66 10.15
C ASP A 113 6.88 3.56 9.11
N VAL A 114 6.22 2.45 9.46
CA VAL A 114 5.87 1.41 8.48
C VAL A 114 4.89 1.94 7.43
N GLY A 115 3.88 2.71 7.84
CA GLY A 115 2.94 3.37 6.92
C GLY A 115 3.63 4.39 6.00
N ARG A 116 4.53 5.22 6.54
CA ARG A 116 5.34 6.17 5.76
C ARG A 116 6.23 5.46 4.74
N ASN A 117 6.87 4.36 5.14
CA ASN A 117 7.68 3.55 4.23
C ASN A 117 6.84 2.96 3.10
N TRP A 118 5.63 2.47 3.40
CA TRP A 118 4.68 2.00 2.39
C TRP A 118 4.34 3.10 1.37
N SER A 119 3.95 4.28 1.86
CA SER A 119 3.56 5.40 1.00
C SER A 119 4.74 5.91 0.17
N ALA A 120 5.92 6.04 0.76
CA ALA A 120 7.13 6.44 0.05
C ALA A 120 7.48 5.44 -1.07
N PHE A 121 7.45 4.14 -0.77
CA PHE A 121 7.72 3.12 -1.77
C PHE A 121 6.66 3.11 -2.90
N SER A 122 5.38 3.32 -2.58
CA SER A 122 4.32 3.49 -3.59
C SER A 122 4.56 4.71 -4.49
N ASP A 123 4.95 5.85 -3.92
CA ASP A 123 5.27 7.07 -4.67
C ASP A 123 6.50 6.88 -5.57
N ASP A 124 7.54 6.18 -5.09
CA ASP A 124 8.74 5.91 -5.87
C ASP A 124 8.47 4.97 -7.05
N VAL A 125 7.64 3.94 -6.85
CA VAL A 125 7.22 3.05 -7.94
C VAL A 125 6.42 3.81 -8.99
N LEU A 126 5.50 4.70 -8.57
CA LEU A 126 4.74 5.55 -9.49
C LEU A 126 5.67 6.47 -10.29
N ALA A 127 6.67 7.08 -9.63
CA ALA A 127 7.66 7.91 -10.31
C ALA A 127 8.47 7.13 -11.36
N CYS A 128 8.85 5.88 -11.06
CA CYS A 128 9.53 5.02 -12.03
C CYS A 128 8.62 4.67 -13.23
N LEU A 129 7.33 4.38 -13.00
CA LEU A 129 6.36 4.07 -14.05
C LEU A 129 6.08 5.28 -14.97
N ASN A 130 6.05 6.49 -14.42
CA ASN A 130 5.91 7.72 -15.20
C ASN A 130 7.17 8.04 -16.02
N ALA A 131 8.35 7.67 -15.52
CA ALA A 131 9.62 7.92 -16.21
C ALA A 131 9.86 6.97 -17.38
N ASP A 132 9.44 5.70 -17.27
CA ASP A 132 9.48 4.74 -18.36
C ASP A 132 8.36 3.69 -18.21
N ALA A 133 7.38 3.73 -19.11
CA ALA A 133 6.28 2.77 -19.13
C ALA A 133 6.74 1.32 -19.34
N GLY A 134 7.93 1.10 -19.93
CA GLY A 134 8.53 -0.22 -20.10
C GLY A 134 8.85 -0.93 -18.78
N VAL A 135 8.98 -0.18 -17.68
CA VAL A 135 9.21 -0.72 -16.33
C VAL A 135 8.02 -1.52 -15.80
N VAL A 136 6.82 -1.37 -16.37
CA VAL A 136 5.61 -2.08 -15.91
C VAL A 136 5.79 -3.60 -15.87
N VAL A 137 6.52 -4.18 -16.84
CA VAL A 137 6.76 -5.63 -16.88
C VAL A 137 7.61 -6.05 -15.68
N TYR A 138 8.72 -5.35 -15.44
CA TYR A 138 9.58 -5.59 -14.28
C TYR A 138 8.82 -5.43 -12.96
N VAL A 139 7.93 -4.43 -12.87
CA VAL A 139 7.12 -4.17 -11.68
C VAL A 139 6.09 -5.29 -11.42
N LYS A 140 5.47 -5.84 -12.47
CA LYS A 140 4.59 -7.01 -12.34
C LYS A 140 5.38 -8.22 -11.81
N ASP A 141 6.52 -8.51 -12.41
CA ASP A 141 7.38 -9.62 -11.97
C ASP A 141 7.85 -9.40 -10.52
N LEU A 142 8.11 -8.15 -10.13
CA LEU A 142 8.49 -7.79 -8.76
C LEU A 142 7.39 -8.09 -7.75
N VAL A 143 6.13 -7.83 -8.09
CA VAL A 143 4.99 -8.23 -7.25
C VAL A 143 4.96 -9.75 -7.10
N ASP A 144 5.08 -10.48 -8.20
CA ASP A 144 5.03 -11.95 -8.18
C ASP A 144 6.17 -12.51 -7.31
N ALA A 145 7.37 -11.94 -7.43
CA ALA A 145 8.52 -12.30 -6.59
C ALA A 145 8.33 -11.95 -5.11
N LEU A 146 7.71 -10.80 -4.79
CA LEU A 146 7.40 -10.40 -3.42
C LEU A 146 6.34 -11.33 -2.80
N LEU A 147 5.30 -11.69 -3.55
CA LEU A 147 4.24 -12.59 -3.10
C LEU A 147 4.69 -14.06 -3.01
N SER A 148 5.70 -14.46 -3.78
CA SER A 148 6.29 -15.80 -3.74
C SER A 148 7.48 -15.94 -2.79
N SER A 149 7.96 -14.84 -2.21
CA SER A 149 9.09 -14.84 -1.27
C SER A 149 8.75 -15.49 0.07
N SER A 150 9.78 -15.84 0.86
CA SER A 150 9.62 -16.37 2.22
C SER A 150 10.41 -15.52 3.23
N PRO A 151 9.76 -14.74 4.11
CA PRO A 151 8.30 -14.57 4.21
C PRO A 151 7.74 -13.80 3.02
N ARG A 152 6.45 -14.03 2.69
CA ARG A 152 5.75 -13.30 1.61
C ARG A 152 5.65 -11.83 1.97
N ASN A 153 6.03 -10.92 1.07
CA ASN A 153 6.00 -9.49 1.36
C ASN A 153 4.77 -8.81 0.77
N ILE A 154 3.63 -8.99 1.43
CA ILE A 154 2.34 -8.44 1.03
C ILE A 154 2.35 -6.92 1.19
N HIS A 155 3.00 -6.41 2.23
CA HIS A 155 3.11 -4.97 2.50
C HIS A 155 3.69 -4.18 1.32
N SER A 156 4.84 -4.62 0.79
CA SER A 156 5.44 -3.95 -0.38
C SER A 156 4.66 -4.23 -1.66
N ALA A 157 4.06 -5.40 -1.81
CA ALA A 157 3.26 -5.74 -2.99
C ALA A 157 2.01 -4.85 -3.11
N THR A 158 1.32 -4.54 -2.01
CA THR A 158 0.18 -3.61 -2.03
C THR A 158 0.59 -2.16 -2.29
N ALA A 159 1.80 -1.75 -1.91
CA ALA A 159 2.33 -0.44 -2.26
C ALA A 159 2.51 -0.29 -3.78
N ILE A 160 2.97 -1.36 -4.45
CA ILE A 160 3.03 -1.44 -5.91
C ILE A 160 1.62 -1.41 -6.51
N GLY A 161 0.67 -2.17 -5.95
CA GLY A 161 -0.74 -2.15 -6.40
C GLY A 161 -1.36 -0.75 -6.35
N SER A 162 -1.10 -0.01 -5.28
CA SER A 162 -1.47 1.41 -5.15
C SER A 162 -0.85 2.28 -6.24
N ALA A 163 0.45 2.10 -6.52
CA ALA A 163 1.16 2.84 -7.55
C ALA A 163 0.59 2.55 -8.96
N LEU A 164 0.37 1.28 -9.29
CA LEU A 164 -0.22 0.84 -10.55
C LEU A 164 -1.62 1.44 -10.76
N LYS A 165 -2.47 1.42 -9.73
CA LYS A 165 -3.81 2.04 -9.82
C LYS A 165 -3.72 3.54 -10.10
N ARG A 166 -2.84 4.25 -9.41
CA ARG A 166 -2.60 5.70 -9.60
C ARG A 166 -2.01 6.03 -10.98
N TRP A 167 -1.20 5.12 -11.52
CA TRP A 167 -0.66 5.21 -12.88
C TRP A 167 -1.72 4.95 -13.97
N GLY A 168 -2.90 4.44 -13.60
CA GLY A 168 -3.96 4.10 -14.54
C GLY A 168 -3.83 2.69 -15.14
N PHE A 169 -3.11 1.79 -14.48
CA PHE A 169 -3.01 0.39 -14.89
C PHE A 169 -4.40 -0.26 -14.99
N GLN A 170 -4.62 -0.95 -16.09
CA GLN A 170 -5.79 -1.80 -16.32
C GLN A 170 -5.30 -3.20 -16.63
N ALA A 171 -5.71 -4.18 -15.81
CA ALA A 171 -5.44 -5.59 -16.06
C ALA A 171 -6.25 -6.04 -17.28
N ARG A 172 -5.69 -5.84 -18.48
CA ARG A 172 -6.29 -6.30 -19.75
C ARG A 172 -6.15 -7.81 -19.94
N GLU A 173 -5.12 -8.38 -19.32
CA GLU A 173 -4.84 -9.80 -19.29
C GLU A 173 -4.99 -10.31 -17.85
N PRO A 174 -5.40 -11.58 -17.67
CA PRO A 174 -5.43 -12.20 -16.35
C PRO A 174 -4.05 -12.16 -15.70
N TRP A 175 -3.96 -11.52 -14.55
CA TRP A 175 -2.76 -11.49 -13.72
C TRP A 175 -3.18 -11.76 -12.28
N ALA A 176 -3.00 -13.01 -11.83
CA ALA A 176 -3.54 -13.48 -10.54
C ALA A 176 -3.08 -12.63 -9.34
N SER A 177 -1.85 -12.11 -9.39
CA SER A 177 -1.34 -11.24 -8.33
C SER A 177 -2.08 -9.90 -8.28
N TRP A 178 -2.65 -9.41 -9.38
CA TRP A 178 -3.48 -8.21 -9.37
C TRP A 178 -4.66 -8.37 -8.44
N ASP A 179 -5.35 -9.52 -8.46
CA ASP A 179 -6.51 -9.76 -7.59
C ASP A 179 -6.15 -9.68 -6.10
N ILE A 180 -4.89 -9.95 -5.77
CA ILE A 180 -4.33 -9.87 -4.41
C ILE A 180 -4.00 -8.43 -4.03
N ILE A 181 -3.35 -7.67 -4.93
CA ILE A 181 -2.80 -6.33 -4.64
C ILE A 181 -3.68 -5.18 -5.13
N ASN A 182 -4.83 -5.46 -5.74
CA ASN A 182 -5.74 -4.44 -6.24
C ASN A 182 -6.24 -3.58 -5.06
N PRO A 183 -6.06 -2.25 -5.10
CA PRO A 183 -6.57 -1.35 -4.07
C PRO A 183 -8.10 -1.33 -3.97
N ASP A 184 -8.82 -1.73 -5.01
CA ASP A 184 -10.28 -1.78 -5.03
C ASP A 184 -10.79 -2.70 -3.90
N GLY A 185 -11.75 -2.23 -3.10
CA GLY A 185 -12.18 -2.94 -1.89
C GLY A 185 -11.13 -2.97 -0.76
N ASN A 186 -10.23 -1.98 -0.73
CA ASN A 186 -9.20 -1.81 0.28
C ASN A 186 -8.25 -3.01 0.40
N PHE A 187 -7.79 -3.53 -0.74
CA PHE A 187 -6.89 -4.71 -0.79
C PHE A 187 -7.52 -5.97 -0.18
N ALA A 188 -8.79 -6.25 -0.45
CA ALA A 188 -9.47 -7.43 0.10
C ALA A 188 -8.84 -8.77 -0.32
N GLY A 189 -8.22 -8.83 -1.50
CA GLY A 189 -7.59 -10.05 -2.00
C GLY A 189 -6.38 -10.52 -1.19
N CYS A 190 -5.72 -9.64 -0.43
CA CYS A 190 -4.53 -10.04 0.33
C CYS A 190 -4.84 -10.74 1.66
N VAL A 191 -6.10 -10.75 2.10
CA VAL A 191 -6.52 -11.34 3.38
C VAL A 191 -6.21 -12.82 3.46
N GLU A 192 -6.54 -13.58 2.41
CA GLU A 192 -6.31 -15.04 2.40
C GLU A 192 -4.83 -15.37 2.56
N LEU A 193 -3.95 -14.65 1.86
CA LEU A 193 -2.50 -14.80 1.97
C LEU A 193 -1.96 -14.43 3.35
N MET A 194 -2.55 -13.43 4.01
CA MET A 194 -2.17 -13.07 5.38
C MET A 194 -2.56 -14.18 6.37
N LEU A 195 -3.71 -14.82 6.18
CA LEU A 195 -4.20 -15.91 7.05
C LEU A 195 -3.35 -17.19 6.93
N LEU A 196 -2.73 -17.43 5.78
CA LEU A 196 -1.79 -18.55 5.60
C LEU A 196 -0.49 -18.42 6.42
N GLY A 197 -0.26 -17.27 7.08
CA GLY A 197 0.94 -17.03 7.89
C GLY A 197 2.21 -16.86 7.06
N ASN A 198 3.37 -16.82 7.73
CA ASN A 198 4.70 -16.58 7.15
C ASN A 198 4.75 -15.43 6.12
N CYS A 199 4.21 -14.27 6.50
CA CYS A 199 4.20 -13.07 5.66
C CYS A 199 4.58 -11.81 6.44
N ILE A 200 4.96 -10.78 5.71
CA ILE A 200 4.98 -9.39 6.14
C ILE A 200 3.62 -8.81 5.71
N PRO A 201 2.67 -8.62 6.64
CA PRO A 201 1.30 -8.29 6.28
C PRO A 201 1.15 -6.83 5.88
N TYR A 202 0.07 -6.50 5.15
CA TYR A 202 -0.28 -5.12 4.88
C TYR A 202 -0.79 -4.44 6.16
N LEU A 203 0.06 -3.62 6.77
CA LEU A 203 -0.19 -3.10 8.13
C LEU A 203 -1.45 -2.23 8.23
N ASN A 204 -1.72 -1.38 7.25
CA ASN A 204 -2.87 -0.46 7.32
C ASN A 204 -4.18 -1.23 7.47
N ARG A 205 -4.33 -2.37 6.80
CA ARG A 205 -5.53 -3.19 6.93
C ARG A 205 -5.64 -3.79 8.32
N ILE A 206 -4.56 -4.31 8.89
CA ILE A 206 -4.54 -4.80 10.28
C ILE A 206 -4.92 -3.67 11.24
N THR A 207 -4.35 -2.49 11.05
CA THR A 207 -4.64 -1.32 11.88
C THR A 207 -6.11 -0.92 11.78
N MET A 208 -6.70 -0.88 10.58
CA MET A 208 -8.12 -0.57 10.39
C MET A 208 -9.03 -1.57 11.12
N GLU A 209 -8.78 -2.86 10.96
CA GLU A 209 -9.57 -3.91 11.64
C GLU A 209 -9.40 -3.83 13.17
N ALA A 210 -8.19 -3.57 13.66
CA ALA A 210 -7.92 -3.42 15.08
C ALA A 210 -8.67 -2.21 15.68
N HIS A 211 -8.72 -1.07 14.97
CA HIS A 211 -9.47 0.10 15.40
C HIS A 211 -10.99 -0.17 15.40
N LYS A 212 -11.50 -0.89 14.40
CA LYS A 212 -12.91 -1.30 14.34
C LYS A 212 -13.29 -2.16 15.55
N ILE A 213 -12.48 -3.17 15.87
CA ILE A 213 -12.70 -4.05 17.03
C ILE A 213 -12.59 -3.26 18.33
N HIS A 214 -11.58 -2.39 18.47
CA HIS A 214 -11.42 -1.57 19.67
C HIS A 214 -12.65 -0.68 19.91
N GLY A 215 -13.17 -0.01 18.88
CA GLY A 215 -14.39 0.80 18.97
C GLY A 215 -15.61 -0.01 19.44
N LEU A 216 -15.81 -1.21 18.88
CA LEU A 216 -16.91 -2.10 19.28
C LEU A 216 -16.80 -2.55 20.74
N LEU A 217 -15.58 -2.86 21.21
CA LEU A 217 -15.35 -3.25 22.60
C LEU A 217 -15.59 -2.08 23.57
N THR A 218 -15.18 -0.87 23.21
CA THR A 218 -15.44 0.34 24.01
C THR A 218 -16.94 0.62 24.12
N MET A 219 -17.68 0.59 23.00
CA MET A 219 -19.14 0.74 23.01
C MET A 219 -19.80 -0.31 23.91
N LYS A 220 -19.37 -1.59 23.81
CA LYS A 220 -19.90 -2.65 24.66
C LYS A 220 -19.64 -2.38 26.15
N ALA A 221 -18.46 -1.88 26.51
CA ALA A 221 -18.12 -1.57 27.89
C ALA A 221 -18.97 -0.41 28.44
N GLU A 222 -19.16 0.66 27.67
CA GLU A 222 -20.02 1.80 28.04
C GLU A 222 -21.48 1.37 28.23
N LEU A 223 -21.99 0.50 27.37
CA LEU A 223 -23.33 -0.08 27.51
C LEU A 223 -23.46 -0.97 28.75
N LEU A 224 -22.42 -1.74 29.10
CA LEU A 224 -22.42 -2.52 30.34
C LEU A 224 -22.33 -1.63 31.59
N ALA A 225 -21.62 -0.50 31.52
CA ALA A 225 -21.62 0.50 32.59
C ALA A 225 -22.99 1.18 32.73
N MET A 226 -23.60 1.60 31.63
CA MET A 226 -24.98 2.12 31.62
C MET A 226 -25.99 1.10 32.12
N LYS A 227 -25.79 -0.20 31.84
CA LYS A 227 -26.59 -1.29 32.41
C LYS A 227 -26.51 -1.34 33.93
N ALA A 228 -25.31 -1.15 34.50
CA ALA A 228 -25.13 -1.15 35.94
C ALA A 228 -25.79 0.04 36.63
N GLU A 229 -25.99 1.15 35.89
CA GLU A 229 -26.54 2.40 36.43
C GLU A 229 -28.05 2.59 36.16
N ASN A 230 -28.64 1.94 35.14
CA ASN A 230 -30.04 2.19 34.78
C ASN A 230 -30.70 1.02 34.00
N ASP A 231 -31.41 0.14 34.71
CA ASP A 231 -32.08 -1.06 34.15
C ASP A 231 -33.16 -0.75 33.09
N GLN A 232 -33.72 0.47 33.08
CA GLN A 232 -34.87 0.80 32.22
C GLN A 232 -34.48 1.23 30.80
N MET A 233 -33.26 1.74 30.58
CA MET A 233 -32.76 2.11 29.24
C MET A 233 -32.39 0.90 28.39
N LEU A 234 -32.14 -0.25 29.02
CA LEU A 234 -31.66 -1.47 28.37
C LEU A 234 -32.68 -2.07 27.38
N TYR A 235 -33.97 -1.90 27.66
CA TYR A 235 -35.06 -2.48 26.88
C TYR A 235 -35.09 -1.96 25.44
N TYR A 236 -34.56 -0.77 25.20
CA TYR A 236 -34.58 -0.11 23.89
C TYR A 236 -33.30 -0.33 23.07
N LEU A 237 -32.13 -0.50 23.71
CA LEU A 237 -30.85 -0.53 23.01
C LEU A 237 -30.35 -1.95 22.66
N LEU A 238 -30.72 -2.96 23.45
CA LEU A 238 -30.31 -4.36 23.24
C LEU A 238 -30.72 -4.94 21.87
N PRO A 239 -31.98 -4.76 21.39
CA PRO A 239 -32.39 -5.28 20.09
C PRO A 239 -31.67 -4.60 18.92
N ILE A 240 -31.35 -3.31 19.05
CA ILE A 240 -30.64 -2.54 18.02
C ILE A 240 -29.20 -3.06 17.88
N LEU A 241 -28.52 -3.36 18.99
CA LEU A 241 -27.17 -3.93 19.00
C LEU A 241 -27.13 -5.38 18.53
N ALA A 242 -28.10 -6.20 18.93
CA ALA A 242 -28.22 -7.56 18.41
C ALA A 242 -28.31 -7.55 16.88
N ARG A 243 -29.09 -6.60 16.33
CA ARG A 243 -29.24 -6.42 14.89
C ARG A 243 -27.97 -5.90 14.20
N ILE A 244 -27.24 -4.96 14.81
CA ILE A 244 -25.95 -4.47 14.27
C ILE A 244 -24.89 -5.59 14.27
N LEU A 245 -24.80 -6.35 15.37
CA LEU A 245 -23.87 -7.46 15.50
C LEU A 245 -24.24 -8.63 14.58
N GLU A 246 -25.52 -8.93 14.42
CA GLU A 246 -26.00 -9.93 13.46
C GLU A 246 -25.75 -9.48 12.01
N GLU A 247 -25.98 -8.22 11.64
CA GLU A 247 -25.70 -7.72 10.28
C GLU A 247 -24.20 -7.76 9.96
N GLU A 248 -23.33 -7.49 10.93
CA GLU A 248 -21.88 -7.64 10.80
C GLU A 248 -21.45 -9.12 10.67
N ASN A 249 -22.07 -10.02 11.44
CA ASN A 249 -21.78 -11.46 11.41
C ASN A 249 -22.39 -12.17 10.19
N ILE A 250 -23.50 -11.66 9.65
CA ILE A 250 -24.12 -12.14 8.41
C ILE A 250 -23.28 -11.70 7.21
N LYS A 251 -22.70 -10.49 7.22
CA LYS A 251 -21.78 -10.03 6.17
C LYS A 251 -20.49 -10.86 6.14
N SER A 252 -19.92 -11.23 7.28
CA SER A 252 -18.74 -12.11 7.33
C SER A 252 -19.07 -13.55 6.86
N VAL A 253 -20.22 -14.10 7.26
CA VAL A 253 -20.67 -15.45 6.89
C VAL A 253 -21.13 -15.54 5.42
N HIS A 254 -21.77 -14.51 4.86
CA HIS A 254 -22.13 -14.48 3.43
C HIS A 254 -20.91 -14.32 2.52
N LEU A 255 -19.87 -13.61 2.97
CA LEU A 255 -18.59 -13.56 2.26
C LEU A 255 -17.91 -14.95 2.22
N GLU A 256 -18.01 -15.73 3.30
CA GLU A 256 -17.48 -17.11 3.34
C GLU A 256 -18.33 -18.11 2.54
N LYS A 257 -19.68 -18.01 2.58
CA LYS A 257 -20.57 -18.90 1.83
C LYS A 257 -20.52 -18.67 0.33
N GLY A 258 -20.44 -17.41 -0.12
CA GLY A 258 -20.26 -17.07 -1.54
C GLY A 258 -18.93 -17.57 -2.11
N LYS A 259 -17.88 -17.66 -1.27
CA LYS A 259 -16.59 -18.26 -1.64
C LYS A 259 -16.67 -19.78 -1.78
N ARG A 260 -17.29 -20.49 -0.82
CA ARG A 260 -17.45 -21.96 -0.90
C ARG A 260 -18.26 -22.43 -2.11
N GLN A 261 -19.28 -21.68 -2.52
CA GLN A 261 -20.06 -22.00 -3.72
C GLN A 261 -19.27 -21.81 -5.01
N LYS A 262 -18.46 -20.75 -5.12
CA LYS A 262 -17.59 -20.54 -6.30
C LYS A 262 -16.47 -21.59 -6.39
N THR A 263 -15.89 -22.03 -5.27
CA THR A 263 -14.89 -23.11 -5.27
C THR A 263 -15.51 -24.46 -5.63
N SER A 264 -16.75 -24.73 -5.20
CA SER A 264 -17.43 -26.00 -5.52
C SER A 264 -17.91 -26.08 -6.97
N GLN A 265 -18.34 -24.96 -7.57
CA GLN A 265 -18.67 -24.92 -9.01
C GLN A 265 -17.42 -24.98 -9.90
N GLY A 266 -16.30 -24.38 -9.48
CA GLY A 266 -15.04 -24.48 -10.23
C GLY A 266 -14.40 -25.87 -10.19
N ILE A 267 -14.66 -26.68 -9.15
CA ILE A 267 -14.14 -28.06 -9.06
C ILE A 267 -14.96 -29.02 -9.94
N MET A 268 -16.27 -28.83 -10.08
CA MET A 268 -17.08 -29.66 -10.98
C MET A 268 -16.81 -29.41 -12.47
N GLU A 269 -16.46 -28.17 -12.88
CA GLU A 269 -16.13 -27.91 -14.30
C GLU A 269 -14.75 -28.42 -14.74
N VAL A 270 -13.85 -28.76 -13.81
CA VAL A 270 -12.53 -29.33 -14.12
C VAL A 270 -12.57 -30.85 -14.22
N GLU A 271 -13.48 -31.52 -13.50
CA GLU A 271 -13.63 -32.99 -13.59
C GLU A 271 -14.41 -33.44 -14.84
N GLU A 272 -15.21 -32.58 -15.47
CA GLU A 272 -15.96 -32.94 -16.70
C GLU A 272 -15.17 -32.80 -18.01
N LYS A 273 -13.92 -32.31 -17.98
CA LYS A 273 -13.08 -32.13 -19.19
C LYS A 273 -11.87 -33.07 -19.30
N SER A 274 -11.64 -33.98 -18.34
CA SER A 274 -10.48 -34.90 -18.38
C SER A 274 -10.80 -36.33 -18.83
N VAL A 275 -12.05 -36.63 -19.20
CA VAL A 275 -12.46 -37.95 -19.69
C VAL A 275 -12.92 -37.82 -21.14
N TYR A 276 -11.98 -37.74 -22.09
CA TYR A 276 -12.12 -38.17 -23.50
C TYR A 276 -10.86 -37.72 -24.27
N SER A 277 -9.78 -38.48 -24.17
CA SER A 277 -8.72 -38.52 -25.20
C SER A 277 -7.73 -39.66 -24.94
N GLU A 278 -8.22 -40.89 -24.96
CA GLU A 278 -7.42 -42.06 -25.32
C GLU A 278 -8.32 -43.00 -26.13
N GLU A 279 -8.20 -42.90 -27.47
CA GLU A 279 -8.31 -43.97 -28.47
C GLU A 279 -8.54 -43.34 -29.86
N GLN A 280 -7.43 -43.15 -30.60
CA GLN A 280 -7.22 -43.50 -32.02
C GLN A 280 -5.91 -42.89 -32.56
#